data_AF-A0AAE0GE26-F1
#
_entry.id   AF-A0AAE0GE26-F1
#
_cell.length_a   1.000
_cell.length_b   1.000
_cell.length_c   1.000
_cell.angle_alpha   90.00
_cell.angle_beta   90.00
_cell.angle_gamma   90.00
#
_symmetry.space_group_name_H-M   'P 1'
#
loop_
_entity.id
_entity.type
_entity.pdbx_description
1 polymer ?
#
loop_
_entity_poly.entity_id
_entity_poly.type
_entity_poly.pdbx_seq_one_letter_code
_entity_poly.pdbx_strand_id
1 'polypeptide(L)'
;MNEGCRYVAASTTDSWFDQFSKNYNFTESNFYSQLDLFLANDGSNYNGTDIIWSEGLIFTSRMRGNHEKVNNTGQYIDSMDNLRDTVSKVEYVGDQAFAYGPNYLNYEQYKSIRGEAIMNLSLAMLAVSFIVTILVVHPVASLLVICSVGLVVVDVVGFMYLWGLSIDSVTVVMLVVALGLSVDYSAHVGHAFMHKQGTPDERMVAALRDMGTAVFNGAMSTFLAVMVLAGSLSYVFATFFKQLFLCTTFGMAHGLILLPVLLSIAGPSAAPPPSVKLEQADKLNAVEMQPKEAASNAVPPTQLDAPGSIVTSS
;
A
#
# COMPACT_ATOMS: atom_id res chain seq x y z
N MET A 1 0.52 -2.57 -48.43
CA MET A 1 0.24 -3.43 -47.28
C MET A 1 -0.76 -2.69 -46.43
N ASN A 2 -2.06 -2.98 -46.59
CA ASN A 2 -3.09 -2.39 -45.75
C ASN A 2 -2.89 -2.95 -44.34
N GLU A 3 -2.59 -2.09 -43.37
CA GLU A 3 -2.52 -2.45 -41.96
C GLU A 3 -3.94 -2.78 -41.46
N GLY A 4 -4.41 -3.98 -41.79
CA GLY A 4 -5.63 -4.55 -41.21
C GLY A 4 -5.45 -4.78 -39.71
N CYS A 5 -6.57 -4.89 -39.00
CA CYS A 5 -6.61 -5.17 -37.57
C CYS A 5 -5.84 -6.47 -37.26
N ARG A 6 -4.61 -6.34 -36.72
CA ARG A 6 -3.59 -7.40 -36.68
C ARG A 6 -4.01 -8.63 -35.88
N TYR A 7 -4.95 -8.46 -34.96
CA TYR A 7 -5.38 -9.49 -34.02
C TYR A 7 -6.79 -10.01 -34.31
N VAL A 8 -7.37 -9.70 -35.47
CA VAL A 8 -8.67 -10.21 -35.90
C VAL A 8 -8.49 -11.11 -37.10
N ALA A 9 -8.95 -12.35 -37.01
CA ALA A 9 -8.88 -13.30 -38.10
C ALA A 9 -9.86 -12.88 -39.20
N ALA A 10 -9.36 -12.30 -40.28
CA ALA A 10 -10.18 -11.76 -41.38
C ALA A 10 -11.14 -12.79 -41.99
N SER A 11 -10.77 -14.08 -41.99
CA SER A 11 -11.63 -15.18 -42.46
C SER A 11 -12.83 -15.47 -41.56
N THR A 12 -12.87 -14.89 -40.36
CA THR A 12 -13.94 -15.08 -39.37
C THR A 12 -14.82 -13.86 -39.21
N THR A 13 -14.49 -12.76 -39.89
CA THR A 13 -15.30 -11.56 -39.87
C THR A 13 -16.56 -11.83 -40.68
N ASP A 14 -17.70 -11.89 -39.99
CA ASP A 14 -19.02 -12.04 -40.58
C ASP A 14 -19.74 -10.69 -40.55
N SER A 15 -19.86 -10.11 -41.74
CA SER A 15 -20.53 -8.83 -41.99
C SER A 15 -21.82 -9.12 -42.75
N TRP A 16 -22.96 -8.80 -42.12
CA TRP A 16 -24.27 -8.88 -42.79
C TRP A 16 -24.30 -7.99 -44.04
N PHE A 17 -23.57 -6.88 -44.04
CA PHE A 17 -23.51 -5.94 -45.15
C PHE A 17 -22.73 -6.52 -46.35
N ASP A 18 -21.70 -7.31 -46.10
CA ASP A 18 -20.94 -7.97 -47.18
C ASP A 18 -21.78 -9.05 -47.88
N GLN A 19 -22.67 -9.72 -47.15
CA GLN A 19 -23.62 -10.67 -47.75
C GLN A 19 -24.74 -9.93 -48.49
N PHE A 20 -25.30 -8.90 -47.87
CA PHE A 20 -26.35 -8.08 -48.45
C PHE A 20 -25.91 -7.43 -49.78
N SER A 21 -24.74 -6.81 -49.81
CA SER A 21 -24.19 -6.13 -51.00
C SER A 21 -23.77 -7.06 -52.14
N LYS A 22 -23.53 -8.35 -51.87
CA LYS A 22 -23.24 -9.35 -52.91
C LYS A 22 -24.51 -9.86 -53.59
N ASN A 23 -25.58 -10.03 -52.82
CA ASN A 23 -26.78 -10.73 -53.30
C ASN A 23 -27.91 -9.77 -53.72
N TYR A 24 -27.89 -8.52 -53.24
CA TYR A 24 -28.95 -7.54 -53.48
C TYR A 24 -28.39 -6.26 -54.10
N ASN A 25 -29.06 -5.75 -55.12
CA ASN A 25 -28.74 -4.46 -55.73
C ASN A 25 -29.61 -3.37 -55.14
N PHE A 26 -28.99 -2.36 -54.51
CA PHE A 26 -29.69 -1.31 -53.79
C PHE A 26 -29.16 0.09 -54.12
N THR A 27 -30.02 1.08 -53.95
CA THR A 27 -29.79 2.52 -54.02
C THR A 27 -30.25 3.16 -52.71
N GLU A 28 -29.87 4.40 -52.42
CA GLU A 28 -30.27 5.09 -51.18
C GLU A 28 -31.80 5.09 -50.96
N SER A 29 -32.58 5.23 -52.03
CA SER A 29 -34.05 5.28 -51.99
C SER A 29 -34.74 3.94 -51.72
N ASN A 30 -34.08 2.81 -51.97
CA ASN A 30 -34.66 1.47 -51.79
C ASN A 30 -33.88 0.60 -50.78
N PHE A 31 -32.89 1.18 -50.10
CA PHE A 31 -32.02 0.46 -49.17
C PHE A 31 -32.82 -0.32 -48.12
N TYR A 32 -33.75 0.35 -47.43
CA TYR A 32 -34.56 -0.28 -46.38
C TYR A 32 -35.47 -1.38 -46.91
N SER A 33 -36.09 -1.20 -48.08
CA SER A 33 -36.97 -2.24 -48.64
C SER A 33 -36.20 -3.47 -49.13
N GLN A 34 -35.00 -3.28 -49.70
CA GLN A 34 -34.12 -4.39 -50.05
C GLN A 34 -33.55 -5.07 -48.79
N LEU A 35 -33.22 -4.30 -47.75
CA LEU A 35 -32.74 -4.83 -46.48
C LEU A 35 -33.80 -5.69 -45.79
N ASP A 36 -35.07 -5.26 -45.79
CA ASP A 36 -36.19 -6.07 -45.27
C ASP A 36 -36.32 -7.39 -46.03
N LEU A 37 -36.18 -7.38 -47.36
CA LEU A 37 -36.20 -8.60 -48.18
C LEU A 37 -35.02 -9.53 -47.87
N PHE A 38 -33.84 -8.98 -47.63
CA PHE A 38 -32.66 -9.76 -47.22
C PHE A 38 -32.88 -10.38 -45.84
N LEU A 39 -33.32 -9.60 -44.85
CA LEU A 39 -33.57 -10.07 -43.48
C LEU A 39 -34.75 -11.06 -43.40
N ALA A 40 -35.65 -11.08 -44.38
CA ALA A 40 -36.70 -12.08 -44.49
C ALA A 40 -36.23 -13.40 -45.12
N ASN A 41 -35.12 -13.40 -45.86
CA ASN A 41 -34.61 -14.55 -46.60
C ASN A 41 -33.17 -14.90 -46.18
N ASP A 42 -32.20 -14.60 -47.03
CA ASP A 42 -30.77 -14.93 -46.90
C ASP A 42 -30.16 -14.43 -45.58
N GLY A 43 -30.61 -13.28 -45.10
CA GLY A 43 -30.11 -12.59 -43.91
C GLY A 43 -30.90 -12.83 -42.64
N SER A 44 -31.81 -13.81 -42.62
CA SER A 44 -32.70 -14.07 -41.48
C SER A 44 -31.98 -14.25 -40.14
N ASN A 45 -30.75 -14.79 -40.14
CA ASN A 45 -29.94 -14.96 -38.94
C ASN A 45 -29.48 -13.64 -38.29
N TYR A 46 -29.39 -12.56 -39.07
CA TYR A 46 -28.99 -11.22 -38.61
C TYR A 46 -30.16 -10.43 -38.01
N ASN A 47 -31.40 -10.82 -38.33
CA ASN A 47 -32.60 -10.11 -37.90
C ASN A 47 -32.87 -10.31 -36.39
N GLY A 48 -32.87 -9.23 -35.62
CA GLY A 48 -33.07 -9.25 -34.18
C GLY A 48 -31.85 -9.68 -33.35
N THR A 49 -30.74 -10.03 -34.01
CA THR A 49 -29.47 -10.38 -33.33
C THR A 49 -28.37 -9.37 -33.66
N ASP A 50 -28.10 -9.16 -34.94
CA ASP A 50 -27.04 -8.30 -35.45
C ASP A 50 -27.58 -6.93 -35.91
N ILE A 51 -28.85 -6.86 -36.31
CA ILE A 51 -29.56 -5.61 -36.64
C ILE A 51 -30.78 -5.48 -35.73
N ILE A 52 -30.89 -4.35 -35.05
CA ILE A 52 -32.04 -4.00 -34.20
C ILE A 52 -32.66 -2.72 -34.73
N TRP A 53 -33.99 -2.76 -34.86
CA TRP A 53 -34.79 -1.68 -35.43
C TRP A 53 -35.43 -0.81 -34.34
N SER A 54 -35.53 0.49 -34.59
CA SER A 54 -36.36 1.42 -33.81
C SER A 54 -36.98 2.45 -34.75
N GLU A 55 -38.30 2.65 -34.65
CA GLU A 55 -39.06 3.62 -35.46
C GLU A 55 -38.85 3.52 -36.98
N GLY A 56 -38.61 2.30 -37.50
CA GLY A 56 -38.36 2.06 -38.92
C GLY A 56 -36.95 2.40 -39.40
N LEU A 57 -36.04 2.73 -38.47
CA LEU A 57 -34.61 2.95 -38.73
C LEU A 57 -33.77 1.90 -38.01
N ILE A 58 -32.53 1.71 -38.47
CA ILE A 58 -31.56 0.87 -37.78
C ILE A 58 -31.12 1.60 -36.51
N PHE A 59 -31.46 1.04 -35.35
CA PHE A 59 -31.07 1.61 -34.06
C PHE A 59 -29.66 1.18 -33.66
N THR A 60 -29.35 -0.11 -33.82
CA THR A 60 -28.00 -0.62 -33.60
C THR A 60 -27.70 -1.75 -34.58
N SER A 61 -26.42 -1.84 -34.94
CA SER A 61 -25.90 -2.91 -35.77
C SER A 61 -24.58 -3.39 -35.21
N ARG A 62 -24.29 -4.68 -35.36
CA ARG A 62 -22.99 -5.27 -34.99
C ARG A 62 -22.43 -6.12 -36.11
N MET A 63 -21.10 -6.17 -36.17
CA MET A 63 -20.33 -7.09 -37.01
C MET A 63 -19.58 -8.05 -36.09
N ARG A 64 -19.50 -9.31 -36.47
CA ARG A 64 -18.84 -10.35 -35.65
C ARG A 64 -17.49 -10.70 -36.25
N GLY A 65 -16.53 -11.01 -35.40
CA GLY A 65 -15.21 -11.48 -35.79
C GLY A 65 -14.53 -12.15 -34.61
N ASN A 66 -13.64 -13.09 -34.89
CA ASN A 66 -12.86 -13.75 -33.85
C ASN A 66 -11.45 -13.16 -33.79
N HIS A 67 -10.96 -12.99 -32.57
CA HIS A 67 -9.54 -12.71 -32.38
C HIS A 67 -8.69 -13.91 -32.79
N GLU A 68 -7.49 -13.63 -33.31
CA GLU A 68 -6.47 -14.65 -33.46
C GLU A 68 -6.07 -15.21 -32.10
N LYS A 69 -5.75 -16.51 -32.04
CA LYS A 69 -5.36 -17.15 -30.79
C LYS A 69 -4.00 -16.60 -30.35
N VAL A 70 -3.99 -15.91 -29.22
CA VAL A 70 -2.78 -15.40 -28.56
C VAL A 70 -2.46 -16.20 -27.30
N ASN A 71 -1.19 -16.22 -26.89
CA ASN A 71 -0.71 -17.08 -25.79
C ASN A 71 -0.25 -16.29 -24.55
N ASN A 72 -0.25 -14.96 -24.61
CA ASN A 72 0.28 -14.10 -23.53
C ASN A 72 -0.75 -13.04 -23.13
N THR A 73 -0.88 -12.77 -21.83
CA THR A 73 -1.69 -11.67 -21.25
C THR A 73 -1.43 -10.34 -21.92
N GLY A 74 -0.17 -9.99 -22.22
CA GLY A 74 0.16 -8.76 -22.96
C GLY A 74 -0.47 -8.71 -24.35
N GLN A 75 -0.44 -9.82 -25.07
CA GLN A 75 -1.05 -9.91 -26.41
C GLN A 75 -2.58 -9.86 -26.37
N TYR A 76 -3.21 -10.36 -25.30
CA TYR A 76 -4.65 -10.18 -25.09
C TYR A 76 -5.01 -8.69 -24.94
N ILE A 77 -4.22 -7.94 -24.17
CA ILE A 77 -4.39 -6.48 -24.03
C ILE A 77 -4.17 -5.79 -25.38
N ASP A 78 -3.07 -6.12 -26.07
CA ASP A 78 -2.74 -5.55 -27.39
C ASP A 78 -3.84 -5.84 -28.42
N SER A 79 -4.45 -7.03 -28.38
CA SER A 79 -5.54 -7.42 -29.29
C SER A 79 -6.79 -6.57 -29.10
N MET A 80 -7.14 -6.29 -27.84
CA MET A 80 -8.26 -5.44 -27.47
C MET A 80 -7.98 -3.98 -27.86
N ASP A 81 -6.81 -3.46 -27.49
CA ASP A 81 -6.42 -2.07 -27.78
C ASP A 81 -6.32 -1.82 -29.28
N ASN A 82 -5.76 -2.75 -30.05
CA ASN A 82 -5.66 -2.63 -31.50
C ASN A 82 -7.03 -2.60 -32.18
N LEU A 83 -7.98 -3.44 -31.75
CA LEU A 83 -9.33 -3.41 -32.31
C LEU A 83 -10.06 -2.12 -31.94
N ARG A 84 -9.96 -1.68 -30.68
CA ARG A 84 -10.55 -0.40 -30.24
C ARG A 84 -9.97 0.81 -30.97
N ASP A 85 -8.65 0.84 -31.17
CA ASP A 85 -7.97 1.90 -31.93
C ASP A 85 -8.31 1.86 -33.43
N THR A 86 -8.53 0.66 -33.99
CA THR A 86 -8.97 0.54 -35.38
C THR A 86 -10.41 1.04 -35.54
N VAL A 87 -11.30 0.66 -34.62
CA VAL A 87 -12.70 1.10 -34.61
C VAL A 87 -12.78 2.61 -34.38
N SER A 88 -12.01 3.18 -33.46
CA SER A 88 -12.07 4.63 -33.17
C SER A 88 -11.63 5.52 -34.34
N LYS A 89 -10.86 4.98 -35.31
CA LYS A 89 -10.39 5.69 -36.51
C LYS A 89 -11.40 5.70 -37.66
N VAL A 90 -12.43 4.87 -37.61
CA VAL A 90 -13.46 4.84 -38.65
C VAL A 90 -14.41 6.01 -38.43
N GLU A 91 -14.72 6.73 -39.50
CA GLU A 91 -15.68 7.83 -39.47
C GLU A 91 -17.11 7.26 -39.40
N TYR A 92 -17.89 7.67 -38.40
CA TYR A 92 -19.22 7.14 -38.14
C TYR A 92 -20.31 8.17 -38.43
N VAL A 93 -21.39 7.70 -39.07
CA VAL A 93 -22.64 8.44 -39.24
C VAL A 93 -23.57 8.06 -38.09
N GLY A 94 -23.40 8.68 -36.91
CA GLY A 94 -24.21 8.40 -35.71
C GLY A 94 -23.42 8.46 -34.40
N ASP A 95 -23.96 7.83 -33.34
CA ASP A 95 -23.23 7.61 -32.08
C ASP A 95 -22.02 6.67 -32.30
N GLN A 96 -21.00 6.83 -31.45
CA GLN A 96 -19.71 6.14 -31.59
C GLN A 96 -19.86 4.61 -31.69
N ALA A 97 -19.19 3.98 -32.67
CA ALA A 97 -19.02 2.54 -32.64
C ALA A 97 -17.93 2.15 -31.65
N PHE A 98 -18.06 0.98 -31.05
CA PHE A 98 -17.12 0.46 -30.07
C PHE A 98 -16.90 -1.03 -30.26
N ALA A 99 -15.69 -1.49 -29.92
CA ALA A 99 -15.35 -2.90 -29.93
C ALA A 99 -15.72 -3.54 -28.58
N TYR A 100 -16.46 -4.65 -28.63
CA TYR A 100 -16.86 -5.43 -27.47
C TYR A 100 -16.46 -6.89 -27.63
N GLY A 101 -15.95 -7.47 -26.54
CA GLY A 101 -15.68 -8.90 -26.43
C GLY A 101 -16.01 -9.38 -25.01
N PRO A 102 -16.56 -10.60 -24.83
CA PRO A 102 -16.93 -11.11 -23.51
C PRO A 102 -15.79 -11.08 -22.48
N ASN A 103 -14.54 -11.25 -22.92
CA ASN A 103 -13.35 -11.26 -22.06
C ASN A 103 -12.68 -9.88 -21.87
N TYR A 104 -13.16 -8.82 -22.54
CA TYR A 104 -12.50 -7.52 -22.52
C TYR A 104 -12.46 -6.91 -21.12
N LEU A 105 -13.46 -7.19 -20.28
CA LEU A 105 -13.45 -6.76 -18.88
C LEU A 105 -12.22 -7.28 -18.13
N ASN A 106 -11.84 -8.55 -18.35
CA ASN A 106 -10.64 -9.13 -17.75
C ASN A 106 -9.37 -8.50 -18.32
N TYR A 107 -9.34 -8.20 -19.62
CA TYR A 107 -8.16 -7.61 -20.27
C TYR A 107 -7.94 -6.16 -19.82
N GLU A 108 -9.00 -5.38 -19.63
CA GLU A 108 -8.93 -4.05 -19.01
C GLU A 108 -8.38 -4.13 -17.59
N GLN A 109 -8.83 -5.10 -16.79
CA GLN A 109 -8.30 -5.33 -15.46
C GLN A 109 -6.79 -5.66 -15.52
N TYR A 110 -6.36 -6.58 -16.41
CA TYR A 110 -4.93 -6.92 -16.58
C TYR A 110 -4.08 -5.73 -17.01
N LYS A 111 -4.62 -4.86 -17.89
CA LYS A 111 -3.96 -3.63 -18.33
C LYS A 111 -3.74 -2.67 -17.18
N SER A 112 -4.72 -2.51 -16.29
CA SER A 112 -4.63 -1.56 -15.17
C SER A 112 -3.83 -2.09 -13.98
N ILE A 113 -3.84 -3.41 -13.73
CA ILE A 113 -3.25 -4.04 -12.53
C ILE A 113 -1.82 -3.58 -12.23
N ARG A 114 -0.95 -3.47 -13.24
CA ARG A 114 0.45 -3.06 -13.02
C ARG A 114 0.56 -1.62 -12.51
N GLY A 115 -0.22 -0.71 -13.09
CA GLY A 115 -0.25 0.70 -12.68
C GLY A 115 -0.82 0.84 -11.27
N GLU A 116 -1.92 0.15 -11.00
CA GLU A 116 -2.56 0.10 -9.69
C GLU A 116 -1.64 -0.49 -8.61
N ALA A 117 -0.90 -1.56 -8.93
CA ALA A 117 0.05 -2.18 -8.00
C ALA A 117 1.13 -1.19 -7.57
N ILE A 118 1.75 -0.51 -8.54
CA ILE A 118 2.82 0.48 -8.27
C ILE A 118 2.25 1.66 -7.50
N MET A 119 1.10 2.19 -7.90
CA MET A 119 0.46 3.33 -7.24
C MET A 119 0.10 3.01 -5.79
N ASN A 120 -0.59 1.90 -5.54
CA ASN A 120 -1.04 1.51 -4.21
C ASN A 120 0.15 1.21 -3.29
N LEU A 121 1.16 0.49 -3.78
CA LEU A 121 2.35 0.19 -3.00
C LEU A 121 3.17 1.44 -2.69
N SER A 122 3.31 2.36 -3.66
CA SER A 122 4.04 3.62 -3.47
C SER A 122 3.33 4.54 -2.48
N LEU A 123 2.00 4.65 -2.57
CA LEU A 123 1.20 5.45 -1.65
C LEU A 123 1.23 4.86 -0.23
N ALA A 124 1.15 3.53 -0.10
CA ALA A 124 1.29 2.85 1.18
C ALA A 124 2.69 3.07 1.79
N MET A 125 3.76 2.93 1.00
CA MET A 125 5.13 3.22 1.46
C MET A 125 5.31 4.68 1.86
N LEU A 126 4.70 5.63 1.14
CA LEU A 126 4.72 7.04 1.49
C LEU A 126 4.01 7.30 2.83
N ALA A 127 2.82 6.72 3.02
CA ALA A 127 2.05 6.84 4.25
C ALA A 127 2.82 6.23 5.45
N VAL A 128 3.42 5.06 5.26
CA VAL A 128 4.28 4.43 6.27
C VAL A 128 5.50 5.30 6.58
N SER A 129 6.16 5.84 5.56
CA SER A 129 7.31 6.71 5.76
C SER A 129 6.96 7.95 6.58
N PHE A 130 5.79 8.55 6.31
CA PHE A 130 5.28 9.68 7.07
C PHE A 130 4.99 9.31 8.54
N ILE A 131 4.26 8.22 8.78
CA ILE A 131 3.90 7.77 10.13
C ILE A 131 5.14 7.38 10.94
N VAL A 132 6.07 6.61 10.35
CA VAL A 132 7.31 6.18 11.01
C VAL A 132 8.21 7.38 11.34
N THR A 133 8.23 8.41 10.50
CA THR A 133 8.97 9.65 10.79
C THR A 133 8.41 10.37 12.00
N ILE A 134 7.08 10.46 12.12
CA ILE A 134 6.41 11.06 13.28
C ILE A 134 6.61 10.23 14.54
N LEU A 135 6.54 8.90 14.42
CA LEU A 135 6.56 8.01 15.58
C LEU A 135 7.97 7.89 16.17
N VAL A 136 9.01 7.71 15.34
CA VAL A 136 10.39 7.50 15.81
C VAL A 136 11.10 8.82 16.12
N VAL A 137 10.63 9.95 15.57
CA VAL A 137 11.13 11.32 15.83
C VAL A 137 12.65 11.46 15.59
N HIS A 138 13.23 10.66 14.69
CA HIS A 138 14.63 10.80 14.29
C HIS A 138 14.87 10.33 12.85
N PRO A 139 15.38 11.18 11.95
CA PRO A 139 15.41 10.90 10.51
C PRO A 139 16.21 9.64 10.15
N VAL A 140 17.36 9.41 10.79
CA VAL A 140 18.20 8.22 10.51
C VAL A 140 17.51 6.94 10.98
N ALA A 141 16.91 6.93 12.16
CA ALA A 141 16.26 5.74 12.70
C ALA A 141 14.98 5.42 11.92
N SER A 142 14.20 6.45 11.57
CA SER A 142 13.04 6.33 10.68
C SER A 142 13.44 5.76 9.33
N LEU A 143 14.54 6.25 8.72
CA LEU A 143 15.04 5.72 7.45
C LEU A 143 15.40 4.24 7.55
N LEU A 144 16.09 3.81 8.60
CA LEU A 144 16.45 2.40 8.81
C LEU A 144 15.20 1.51 8.96
N VAL A 145 14.17 1.97 9.68
CA VAL A 145 12.88 1.27 9.78
C VAL A 145 12.20 1.17 8.41
N ILE A 146 12.13 2.27 7.66
CA ILE A 146 11.51 2.30 6.32
C ILE A 146 12.27 1.37 5.35
N CYS A 147 13.60 1.37 5.39
CA CYS A 147 14.43 0.47 4.60
C CYS A 147 14.17 -1.00 4.96
N SER A 148 14.08 -1.34 6.25
CA SER A 148 13.74 -2.69 6.72
C SER A 148 12.40 -3.17 6.15
N VAL A 149 11.36 -2.32 6.23
CA VAL A 149 10.03 -2.62 5.66
C VAL A 149 10.08 -2.76 4.13
N GLY A 150 10.82 -1.87 3.46
CA GLY A 150 11.01 -1.94 2.01
C GLY A 150 11.68 -3.24 1.56
N LEU A 151 12.69 -3.72 2.30
CA LEU A 151 13.34 -5.00 2.03
C LEU A 151 12.37 -6.18 2.16
N VAL A 152 11.49 -6.17 3.18
CA VAL A 152 10.45 -7.21 3.32
C VAL A 152 9.53 -7.25 2.11
N VAL A 153 9.11 -6.09 1.59
CA VAL A 153 8.28 -6.01 0.38
C VAL A 153 9.02 -6.57 -0.84
N VAL A 154 10.30 -6.21 -1.01
CA VAL A 154 11.14 -6.72 -2.10
C VAL A 154 11.29 -8.25 -2.00
N ASP A 155 11.53 -8.78 -0.79
CA ASP A 155 11.66 -10.21 -0.56
C ASP A 155 10.35 -10.95 -0.85
N VAL A 156 9.20 -10.42 -0.39
CA VAL A 156 7.88 -11.03 -0.68
C VAL A 156 7.61 -11.05 -2.18
N VAL A 157 7.83 -9.94 -2.90
CA VAL A 157 7.64 -9.88 -4.36
C VAL A 157 8.63 -10.82 -5.08
N GLY A 158 9.87 -10.90 -4.64
CA GLY A 158 10.87 -11.80 -5.20
C GLY A 158 10.49 -13.28 -5.01
N PHE A 159 10.04 -13.65 -3.81
CA PHE A 159 9.60 -15.02 -3.52
C PHE A 159 8.25 -15.36 -4.16
N MET A 160 7.37 -14.38 -4.40
CA MET A 160 6.16 -14.59 -5.20
C MET A 160 6.50 -15.15 -6.58
N TYR A 161 7.51 -14.59 -7.24
CA TYR A 161 8.00 -15.12 -8.52
C TYR A 161 8.52 -16.57 -8.39
N LEU A 162 9.33 -16.85 -7.37
CA LEU A 162 9.86 -18.19 -7.12
C LEU A 162 8.78 -19.24 -6.80
N TRP A 163 7.67 -18.81 -6.21
CA TRP A 163 6.50 -19.66 -5.90
C TRP A 163 5.42 -19.67 -6.98
N GLY A 164 5.73 -19.12 -8.16
CA GLY A 164 4.85 -19.12 -9.32
C GLY A 164 3.55 -18.33 -9.10
N LEU A 165 3.57 -17.31 -8.24
CA LEU A 165 2.44 -16.42 -8.02
C LEU A 165 2.47 -15.30 -9.07
N SER A 166 1.36 -15.17 -9.78
CA SER A 166 1.15 -14.08 -10.74
C SER A 166 0.73 -12.80 -10.00
N ILE A 167 1.11 -11.64 -10.55
CA ILE A 167 0.59 -10.36 -10.06
C ILE A 167 -0.83 -10.17 -10.59
N ASP A 168 -1.80 -10.24 -9.69
CA ASP A 168 -3.20 -9.94 -9.91
C ASP A 168 -3.77 -9.05 -8.79
N SER A 169 -5.03 -8.63 -8.92
CA SER A 169 -5.70 -7.78 -7.92
C SER A 169 -5.68 -8.36 -6.50
N VAL A 170 -5.75 -9.68 -6.34
CA VAL A 170 -5.72 -10.36 -5.05
C VAL A 170 -4.33 -10.25 -4.43
N THR A 171 -3.29 -10.51 -5.21
CA THR A 171 -1.90 -10.40 -4.74
C THR A 171 -1.49 -8.96 -4.41
N VAL A 172 -1.99 -7.97 -5.16
CA VAL A 172 -1.71 -6.55 -4.87
C VAL A 172 -2.28 -6.13 -3.53
N VAL A 173 -3.51 -6.53 -3.21
CA VAL A 173 -4.10 -6.27 -1.89
C VAL A 173 -3.27 -6.91 -0.78
N MET A 174 -2.83 -8.15 -0.99
CA MET A 174 -1.99 -8.87 -0.03
C MET A 174 -0.61 -8.22 0.17
N LEU A 175 -0.01 -7.64 -0.87
CA LEU A 175 1.24 -6.87 -0.75
C LEU A 175 1.07 -5.62 0.13
N VAL A 176 -0.07 -4.93 0.00
CA VAL A 176 -0.38 -3.76 0.86
C VAL A 176 -0.60 -4.20 2.31
N VAL A 177 -1.29 -5.32 2.53
CA VAL A 177 -1.45 -5.90 3.88
C VAL A 177 -0.09 -6.30 4.46
N ALA A 178 0.78 -6.91 3.65
CA ALA A 178 2.11 -7.33 4.06
C ALA A 178 2.98 -6.14 4.50
N LEU A 179 2.92 -5.03 3.77
CA LEU A 179 3.57 -3.78 4.14
C LEU A 179 3.10 -3.28 5.52
N GLY A 180 1.78 -3.32 5.78
CA GLY A 180 1.18 -2.96 7.07
C GLY A 180 1.67 -3.86 8.23
N LEU A 181 1.63 -5.18 8.05
CA LEU A 181 2.11 -6.12 9.07
C LEU A 181 3.62 -5.97 9.34
N SER A 182 4.41 -5.74 8.29
CA SER A 182 5.85 -5.59 8.41
C SER A 182 6.27 -4.31 9.15
N VAL A 183 5.53 -3.21 8.95
CA VAL A 183 5.86 -1.96 9.65
C VAL A 183 5.58 -2.09 11.15
N ASP A 184 4.54 -2.79 11.57
CA ASP A 184 4.24 -2.99 12.99
C ASP A 184 5.42 -3.66 13.72
N TYR A 185 6.00 -4.70 13.11
CA TYR A 185 7.16 -5.40 13.69
C TYR A 185 8.37 -4.49 13.85
N SER A 186 8.64 -3.63 12.86
CA SER A 186 9.84 -2.78 12.81
C SER A 186 9.68 -1.48 13.61
N ALA A 187 8.51 -0.83 13.52
CA ALA A 187 8.25 0.47 14.12
C ALA A 187 8.22 0.42 15.65
N HIS A 188 7.61 -0.62 16.25
CA HIS A 188 7.59 -0.77 17.70
C HIS A 188 9.01 -0.94 18.29
N VAL A 189 9.86 -1.71 17.62
CA VAL A 189 11.26 -1.92 18.02
C VAL A 189 12.07 -0.64 17.85
N GLY A 190 11.95 0.03 16.70
CA GLY A 190 12.64 1.30 16.43
C GLY A 190 12.23 2.41 17.40
N HIS A 191 10.93 2.51 17.72
CA HIS A 191 10.41 3.45 18.70
C HIS A 191 10.93 3.19 20.11
N ALA A 192 10.92 1.92 20.54
CA ALA A 192 11.44 1.53 21.84
C ALA A 192 12.93 1.88 21.97
N PHE A 193 13.73 1.63 20.92
CA PHE A 193 15.14 2.00 20.88
C PHE A 193 15.37 3.50 21.11
N MET A 194 14.53 4.36 20.53
CA MET A 194 14.64 5.82 20.71
C MET A 194 14.34 6.30 22.14
N HIS A 195 13.60 5.52 22.93
CA HIS A 195 13.25 5.85 24.31
C HIS A 195 14.22 5.28 25.35
N LYS A 196 15.21 4.49 24.94
CA LYS A 196 16.24 3.95 25.84
C LYS A 196 17.44 4.88 25.92
N GLN A 197 18.10 4.84 27.08
CA GLN A 197 19.33 5.60 27.36
C GLN A 197 20.53 4.65 27.43
N GLY A 198 21.73 5.19 27.24
CA GLY A 198 22.99 4.45 27.27
C GLY A 198 23.65 4.31 25.90
N THR A 199 24.57 3.35 25.78
CA THR A 199 25.20 3.01 24.50
C THR A 199 24.18 2.41 23.52
N PRO A 200 24.42 2.47 22.19
CA PRO A 200 23.52 1.87 21.20
C PRO A 200 23.18 0.40 21.49
N ASP A 201 24.15 -0.39 21.94
CA ASP A 201 23.94 -1.81 22.27
C ASP A 201 23.07 -1.99 23.51
N GLU A 202 23.35 -1.25 24.59
CA GLU A 202 22.53 -1.30 25.82
C GLU A 202 21.08 -0.89 25.54
N ARG A 203 20.90 0.14 24.70
CA ARG A 203 19.59 0.62 24.28
C ARG A 203 18.84 -0.42 23.47
N MET A 204 19.53 -1.08 22.54
CA MET A 204 18.90 -2.12 21.72
C MET A 204 18.53 -3.34 22.55
N VAL A 205 19.40 -3.78 23.46
CA VAL A 205 19.09 -4.88 24.41
C VAL A 205 17.89 -4.52 25.28
N ALA A 206 17.83 -3.31 25.82
CA ALA A 206 16.70 -2.86 26.63
C ALA A 206 15.40 -2.72 25.80
N ALA A 207 15.48 -2.26 24.55
CA ALA A 207 14.32 -2.15 23.67
C ALA A 207 13.78 -3.53 23.25
N LEU A 208 14.65 -4.49 22.95
CA LEU A 208 14.24 -5.87 22.64
C LEU A 208 13.66 -6.58 23.86
N ARG A 209 14.19 -6.32 25.06
CA ARG A 209 13.64 -6.88 26.30
C ARG A 209 12.20 -6.43 26.53
N ASP A 210 11.90 -5.16 26.24
CA ASP A 210 10.58 -4.58 26.48
C ASP A 210 9.58 -4.88 25.37
N MET A 211 9.97 -4.73 24.09
CA MET A 211 9.07 -4.88 22.95
C MET A 211 9.25 -6.16 22.15
N GLY A 212 10.45 -6.76 22.16
CA GLY A 212 10.75 -7.93 21.31
C GLY A 212 9.85 -9.12 21.58
N THR A 213 9.54 -9.40 22.86
CA THR A 213 8.64 -10.51 23.24
C THR A 213 7.19 -10.25 22.81
N ALA A 214 6.70 -9.01 22.95
CA ALA A 214 5.36 -8.62 22.52
C ALA A 214 5.21 -8.72 21.00
N VAL A 215 6.18 -8.19 20.25
CA VAL A 215 6.21 -8.25 18.78
C VAL A 215 6.32 -9.70 18.29
N PHE A 216 7.19 -10.50 18.91
CA PHE A 216 7.34 -11.93 18.55
C PHE A 216 6.05 -12.71 18.78
N ASN A 217 5.39 -12.53 19.92
CA ASN A 217 4.12 -13.20 20.22
C ASN A 217 3.01 -12.77 19.24
N GLY A 218 2.95 -11.47 18.92
CA GLY A 218 2.06 -10.94 17.89
C GLY A 218 2.29 -11.61 16.53
N ALA A 219 3.53 -11.63 16.06
CA ALA A 219 3.88 -12.26 14.79
C ALA A 219 3.61 -13.78 14.79
N MET A 220 3.92 -14.48 15.88
CA MET A 220 3.62 -15.92 16.00
C MET A 220 2.12 -16.20 15.97
N SER A 221 1.28 -15.35 16.58
CA SER A 221 -0.17 -15.50 16.49
C SER A 221 -0.68 -15.38 15.05
N THR A 222 -0.14 -14.42 14.28
CA THR A 222 -0.47 -14.26 12.86
C THR A 222 0.03 -15.44 12.05
N PHE A 223 1.25 -15.90 12.30
CA PHE A 223 1.83 -17.07 11.65
C PHE A 223 0.94 -18.31 11.84
N LEU A 224 0.51 -18.59 13.08
CA LEU A 224 -0.38 -19.71 13.39
C LEU A 224 -1.76 -19.57 12.73
N ALA A 225 -2.31 -18.35 12.67
CA ALA A 225 -3.57 -18.08 11.97
C ALA A 225 -3.44 -18.38 10.47
N VAL A 226 -2.33 -17.97 9.85
CA VAL A 226 -2.04 -18.22 8.43
C VAL A 226 -1.86 -19.71 8.15
N MET A 227 -1.27 -20.49 9.07
CA MET A 227 -1.08 -21.93 8.89
C MET A 227 -2.39 -22.70 8.66
N VAL A 228 -3.52 -22.20 9.16
CA VAL A 228 -4.84 -22.81 8.92
C VAL A 228 -5.20 -22.82 7.42
N LEU A 229 -4.63 -21.92 6.63
CA LEU A 229 -4.88 -21.80 5.19
C LEU A 229 -4.00 -22.74 4.33
N ALA A 230 -2.97 -23.38 4.90
CA ALA A 230 -1.95 -24.13 4.15
C ALA A 230 -2.49 -25.26 3.26
N GLY A 231 -3.62 -25.87 3.64
CA GLY A 231 -4.24 -26.99 2.93
C GLY A 231 -5.36 -26.61 1.97
N SER A 232 -5.58 -25.33 1.69
CA SER A 232 -6.71 -24.92 0.86
C SER A 232 -6.49 -25.22 -0.63
N LEU A 233 -7.53 -25.77 -1.28
CA LEU A 233 -7.55 -25.98 -2.74
C LEU A 233 -7.98 -24.72 -3.52
N SER A 234 -8.52 -23.70 -2.84
CA SER A 234 -8.94 -22.46 -3.48
C SER A 234 -7.73 -21.59 -3.82
N TYR A 235 -7.67 -21.09 -5.05
CA TYR A 235 -6.62 -20.16 -5.50
C TYR A 235 -6.43 -18.99 -4.54
N VAL A 236 -7.51 -18.33 -4.14
CA VAL A 236 -7.46 -17.15 -3.27
C VAL A 236 -6.82 -17.49 -1.93
N PHE A 237 -7.26 -18.58 -1.29
CA PHE A 237 -6.73 -18.99 0.02
C PHE A 237 -5.30 -19.51 -0.05
N ALA A 238 -4.94 -20.25 -1.11
CA ALA A 238 -3.56 -20.70 -1.31
C ALA A 238 -2.62 -19.49 -1.54
N THR A 239 -3.06 -18.50 -2.31
CA THR A 239 -2.33 -17.25 -2.55
C THR A 239 -2.18 -16.43 -1.26
N PHE A 240 -3.22 -16.35 -0.43
CA PHE A 240 -3.18 -15.71 0.89
C PHE A 240 -2.19 -16.40 1.83
N PHE A 241 -2.28 -17.73 1.95
CA PHE A 241 -1.36 -18.53 2.73
C PHE A 241 0.08 -18.20 2.35
N LYS A 242 0.38 -18.29 1.05
CA LYS A 242 1.74 -18.10 0.54
C LYS A 242 2.28 -16.71 0.88
N GLN A 243 1.53 -15.65 0.58
CA GLN A 243 2.01 -14.27 0.78
C GLN A 243 2.08 -13.87 2.25
N LEU A 244 1.08 -14.22 3.06
CA LEU A 244 1.12 -13.91 4.48
C LEU A 244 2.19 -14.72 5.22
N PHE A 245 2.43 -15.98 4.82
CA PHE A 245 3.54 -16.76 5.34
C PHE A 245 4.88 -16.08 5.07
N LEU A 246 5.15 -15.72 3.82
CA LEU A 246 6.38 -15.01 3.43
C LEU A 246 6.50 -13.67 4.17
N CYS A 247 5.42 -12.90 4.24
CA CYS A 247 5.40 -11.62 4.95
C CYS A 247 5.72 -11.78 6.43
N THR A 248 5.10 -12.73 7.14
CA THR A 248 5.34 -12.91 8.57
C THR A 248 6.76 -13.40 8.81
N THR A 249 7.25 -14.36 8.02
CA THR A 249 8.63 -14.86 8.17
C THR A 249 9.68 -13.79 7.89
N PHE A 250 9.59 -13.08 6.75
CA PHE A 250 10.53 -12.00 6.44
C PHE A 250 10.35 -10.80 7.36
N GLY A 251 9.11 -10.42 7.67
CA GLY A 251 8.80 -9.34 8.60
C GLY A 251 9.41 -9.57 9.99
N MET A 252 9.32 -10.80 10.51
CA MET A 252 9.99 -11.16 11.77
C MET A 252 11.52 -11.11 11.64
N ALA A 253 12.09 -11.67 10.57
CA ALA A 253 13.53 -11.67 10.38
C ALA A 253 14.10 -10.25 10.27
N HIS A 254 13.47 -9.40 9.47
CA HIS A 254 13.90 -8.01 9.30
C HIS A 254 13.62 -7.16 10.54
N GLY A 255 12.42 -7.26 11.12
CA GLY A 255 12.01 -6.43 12.27
C GLY A 255 12.69 -6.78 13.60
N LEU A 256 12.99 -8.07 13.84
CA LEU A 256 13.56 -8.55 15.12
C LEU A 256 15.04 -8.94 15.04
N ILE A 257 15.63 -9.07 13.85
CA ILE A 257 17.04 -9.44 13.68
C ILE A 257 17.80 -8.35 12.93
N LEU A 258 17.42 -8.05 11.68
CA LEU A 258 18.17 -7.09 10.86
C LEU A 258 18.10 -5.68 11.44
N LEU A 259 16.90 -5.19 11.73
CA LEU A 259 16.68 -3.83 12.21
C LEU A 259 17.42 -3.54 13.53
N PRO A 260 17.37 -4.41 14.55
CA PRO A 260 18.16 -4.21 15.77
C PRO A 260 19.66 -4.07 15.52
N VAL A 261 20.22 -4.88 14.62
CA VAL A 261 21.64 -4.79 14.25
C VAL A 261 21.94 -3.46 13.55
N LEU A 262 21.09 -3.05 12.61
CA LEU A 262 21.24 -1.77 11.91
C LEU A 262 21.13 -0.57 12.86
N LEU A 263 20.20 -0.61 13.83
CA LEU A 263 20.04 0.45 14.83
C LEU A 263 21.19 0.48 15.85
N SER A 264 21.77 -0.66 16.20
CA SER A 264 22.97 -0.70 17.06
C SER A 264 24.19 -0.07 16.36
N ILE A 265 24.39 -0.33 15.06
CA ILE A 265 25.55 0.16 14.31
C ILE A 265 25.38 1.63 13.86
N ALA A 266 24.22 1.97 13.33
CA ALA A 266 23.98 3.24 12.63
C ALA A 266 22.86 4.09 13.26
N GLY A 267 22.30 3.65 14.39
CA GLY A 267 21.30 4.41 15.12
C GLY A 267 21.89 5.66 15.78
N PRO A 268 21.06 6.69 16.00
CA PRO A 268 21.51 7.91 16.67
C PRO A 268 21.98 7.64 18.09
N SER A 269 23.03 8.32 18.54
CA SER A 269 23.46 8.32 19.94
C SER A 269 22.36 8.87 20.85
N ALA A 270 22.26 8.35 22.07
CA ALA A 270 21.33 8.89 23.06
C ALA A 270 21.63 10.37 23.33
N ALA A 271 20.59 11.19 23.42
CA ALA A 271 20.75 12.55 23.92
C ALA A 271 21.28 12.48 25.35
N PRO A 272 22.30 13.30 25.72
CA PRO A 272 22.77 13.34 27.10
C PRO A 272 21.58 13.66 28.02
N PRO A 273 21.50 13.02 29.21
CA PRO A 273 20.44 13.31 30.15
C PRO A 273 20.41 14.83 30.40
N PRO A 274 19.21 15.44 30.51
CA PRO A 274 19.12 16.86 30.83
C PRO A 274 19.94 17.08 32.09
N SER A 275 20.99 17.91 32.00
CA SER A 275 21.78 18.31 33.15
C SER A 275 20.82 18.93 34.14
N VAL A 276 20.42 18.17 35.16
CA VAL A 276 19.79 18.73 36.34
C VAL A 276 20.75 19.81 36.78
N LYS A 277 20.35 21.08 36.65
CA LYS A 277 21.18 22.21 37.03
C LYS A 277 21.58 21.99 38.49
N LEU A 278 22.83 21.58 38.70
CA LEU A 278 23.49 21.53 40.01
C LEU A 278 23.44 22.90 40.73
N GLU A 279 22.98 23.94 40.05
CA GLU A 279 22.70 25.28 40.57
C GLU A 279 21.73 25.31 41.78
N GLN A 280 20.86 24.31 41.98
CA GLN A 280 20.05 24.23 43.21
C GLN A 280 20.75 23.53 44.37
N ALA A 281 21.65 22.57 44.10
CA ALA A 281 22.45 21.92 45.14
C ALA A 281 23.55 22.86 45.66
N ASP A 282 24.17 23.65 44.77
CA ASP A 282 25.14 24.67 45.18
C ASP A 282 24.49 25.82 45.96
N LYS A 283 23.24 26.19 45.64
CA LYS A 283 22.49 27.20 46.42
C LYS A 283 22.04 26.68 47.78
N LEU A 284 21.76 25.37 47.93
CA LEU A 284 21.47 24.78 49.25
C LEU A 284 22.74 24.70 50.11
N ASN A 285 23.85 24.25 49.52
CA ASN A 285 25.14 24.10 50.21
C ASN A 285 25.77 25.46 50.56
N ALA A 286 25.54 26.51 49.77
CA ALA A 286 26.00 27.87 50.07
C ALA A 286 25.24 28.53 51.23
N VAL A 287 23.99 28.12 51.48
CA VAL A 287 23.21 28.57 52.64
C VAL A 287 23.64 27.84 53.92
N GLU A 288 24.10 26.59 53.80
CA GLU A 288 24.51 25.75 54.95
C GLU A 288 25.95 26.01 55.43
N MET A 289 26.80 26.68 54.64
CA MET A 289 28.20 27.02 54.98
C MET A 289 28.40 28.36 55.72
N GLN A 290 27.34 29.07 56.14
CA GLN A 290 27.53 30.23 57.03
C GLN A 290 27.84 29.77 58.47
N PRO A 291 28.96 30.19 59.09
CA PRO A 291 29.33 29.75 60.43
C PRO A 291 28.37 30.32 61.49
N LYS A 292 27.83 29.45 62.36
CA LYS A 292 27.26 29.84 63.65
C LYS A 292 28.40 30.32 64.57
N GLU A 293 28.71 31.60 64.57
CA GLU A 293 29.57 32.21 65.60
C GLU A 293 28.76 32.49 66.88
N ALA A 294 29.09 31.68 67.90
CA ALA A 294 29.19 31.96 69.33
C ALA A 294 28.37 33.13 69.94
N ALA A 295 27.38 32.78 70.77
CA ALA A 295 26.97 33.58 71.92
C ALA A 295 27.11 32.72 73.19
N SER A 296 28.25 32.83 73.88
CA SER A 296 28.40 32.35 75.25
C SER A 296 29.37 33.25 76.03
N ASN A 297 28.80 33.89 77.04
CA ASN A 297 29.38 34.40 78.28
C ASN A 297 30.18 35.73 78.26
N ALA A 298 29.56 36.77 78.80
CA ALA A 298 30.15 37.59 79.86
C ALA A 298 29.06 38.36 80.64
N VAL A 299 28.99 38.11 81.94
CA VAL A 299 28.23 38.91 82.93
C VAL A 299 29.11 40.08 83.39
N PRO A 300 28.60 41.31 83.51
CA PRO A 300 29.18 42.34 84.36
C PRO A 300 28.30 42.63 85.61
N PRO A 301 28.87 43.30 86.63
CA PRO A 301 28.49 43.11 88.02
C PRO A 301 27.37 44.04 88.52
N THR A 302 26.78 43.60 89.62
CA THR A 302 25.83 44.29 90.51
C THR A 302 26.28 45.70 90.91
N GLN A 303 25.38 46.69 90.78
CA GLN A 303 25.26 47.79 91.73
C GLN A 303 23.78 48.09 92.02
N LEU A 304 23.49 48.28 93.30
CA LEU A 304 22.23 48.78 93.86
C LEU A 304 21.97 50.20 93.34
N ASP A 305 20.74 50.51 92.95
CA ASP A 305 19.92 51.55 93.58
C ASP A 305 18.48 51.53 93.02
N ALA A 306 17.50 51.74 93.90
CA ALA A 306 16.05 51.76 93.65
C ALA A 306 15.56 53.20 93.33
N PRO A 307 14.24 53.50 93.28
CA PRO A 307 13.12 52.89 92.53
C PRO A 307 12.36 53.96 91.68
N GLY A 308 11.43 53.54 90.80
CA GLY A 308 10.45 54.49 90.24
C GLY A 308 9.43 53.95 89.23
N SER A 309 8.16 53.92 89.64
CA SER A 309 6.87 54.08 88.88
C SER A 309 6.64 53.24 87.60
N ILE A 310 5.73 52.24 87.60
CA ILE A 310 4.26 52.29 87.37
C ILE A 310 3.83 52.77 85.96
N VAL A 311 2.79 52.10 85.41
CA VAL A 311 1.82 52.47 84.33
C VAL A 311 2.10 51.76 82.98
N THR A 312 1.53 50.59 82.67
CA THR A 312 0.18 50.23 82.12
C THR A 312 -0.17 50.71 80.71
N SER A 313 -0.76 49.76 79.96
CA SER A 313 -1.66 49.90 78.78
C SER A 313 -0.95 50.21 77.44
N SER A 314 -1.28 49.59 76.30
CA SER A 314 -2.38 48.69 75.90
C SER A 314 -1.90 47.78 74.78
#